data_AF-A0A1G3XZY0-F1
#
_entry.id   AF-A0A1G3XZY0-F1
#
_cell.length_a   1.000
_cell.length_b   1.000
_cell.length_c   1.000
_cell.angle_alpha   90.00
_cell.angle_beta   90.00
_cell.angle_gamma   90.00
#
_symmetry.space_group_name_H-M   'P 1'
#
loop_
_entity.id
_entity.type
_entity.pdbx_description
1 polymer ?
#
loop_
_entity_poly.entity_id
_entity_poly.type
_entity_poly.pdbx_seq_one_letter_code
_entity_poly.pdbx_strand_id
1 'polypeptide(L)'
;MKQARGFSLIELAIVLVLITILVGGLAVPLTAQIQARRIAETKKTLDETREAILGYAMTHSCSCVYDTVGPTGVLQPAPPSTCTATCPATNPSSTTVTLQHAYLPCPDTDGDGRENRNLATRACIEQVVGSNLSHGWLPWVDLGVAQQDAWGNRLLYAVSTAFSNEVRGFSSSTTLASPLQICTVNTCAAPDVASNVVFLLASLGANGWGALNVNGNALADPTGANELENTDADPVYVSRTHTQAGGAGGEFDDLLVWVPDSLLKVRVCPTGSSCSP
;
A
#
# COMPACT_ATOMS: atom_id res chain seq x y z
N MET A 1 -10.92 25.71 73.44
CA MET A 1 -10.94 24.48 72.62
C MET A 1 -11.79 24.75 71.38
N LYS A 2 -11.21 24.79 70.17
CA LYS A 2 -11.96 24.99 68.93
C LYS A 2 -12.59 23.65 68.53
N GLN A 3 -13.92 23.58 68.47
CA GLN A 3 -14.61 22.41 67.95
C GLN A 3 -14.38 22.33 66.43
N ALA A 4 -13.79 21.23 65.97
CA ALA A 4 -13.72 20.90 64.55
C ALA A 4 -15.13 20.50 64.10
N ARG A 5 -15.72 21.23 63.15
CA ARG A 5 -16.97 20.81 62.51
C ARG A 5 -16.65 19.68 61.54
N GLY A 6 -17.24 18.50 61.77
CA GLY A 6 -17.15 17.36 60.85
C GLY A 6 -18.05 17.55 59.62
N PHE A 7 -17.68 16.90 58.51
CA PHE A 7 -18.44 16.92 57.26
C PHE A 7 -19.76 16.14 57.39
N SER A 8 -20.83 16.67 56.79
CA SER A 8 -22.11 15.98 56.76
C SER A 8 -22.09 14.78 55.82
N LEU A 9 -22.78 13.70 56.16
CA LEU A 9 -22.97 12.54 55.26
C LEU A 9 -23.57 12.96 53.92
N ILE A 10 -24.42 14.00 53.90
CA ILE A 10 -25.01 14.48 52.65
C ILE A 10 -24.02 15.27 51.78
N GLU A 11 -23.07 16.00 52.38
CA GLU A 11 -22.00 16.68 51.64
C GLU A 11 -21.07 15.66 50.97
N LEU A 12 -20.70 14.60 51.71
CA LEU A 12 -19.90 13.52 51.15
C LEU A 12 -20.65 12.82 50.01
N ALA A 13 -21.95 12.56 50.16
CA ALA A 13 -22.77 11.93 49.12
C ALA A 13 -22.86 12.79 47.85
N ILE A 14 -23.08 14.10 47.98
CA ILE A 14 -23.13 15.02 46.84
C ILE A 14 -21.76 15.10 46.16
N VAL A 15 -20.67 15.20 46.92
CA VAL A 15 -19.30 15.24 46.36
C VAL A 15 -19.00 13.97 45.57
N LEU A 16 -19.36 12.80 46.09
CA LEU A 16 -19.15 11.53 45.38
C LEU A 16 -19.96 11.46 44.08
N VAL A 17 -21.22 11.91 44.07
CA VAL A 17 -22.05 11.99 42.86
C VAL A 17 -21.47 12.96 41.83
N LEU A 18 -20.96 14.12 42.27
CA LEU A 18 -20.32 15.08 41.36
C LEU A 18 -19.03 14.52 40.78
N ILE A 19 -18.22 13.82 41.57
CA ILE A 19 -16.98 13.18 41.09
C ILE A 19 -17.31 12.08 40.07
N THR A 20 -18.33 11.24 40.32
CA THR A 20 -18.69 10.20 39.35
C THR A 20 -19.20 10.78 38.02
N ILE A 21 -19.99 11.86 38.07
CA ILE A 21 -20.44 12.56 36.86
C ILE A 21 -19.27 13.23 36.13
N LEU A 22 -18.34 13.86 36.87
CA LEU A 22 -17.18 14.53 36.27
C LEU A 22 -16.23 13.53 35.60
N VAL A 23 -15.93 12.42 36.26
CA VAL A 23 -15.06 11.37 35.72
C VAL A 23 -15.74 10.65 34.55
N GLY A 24 -17.05 10.34 34.67
CA GLY A 24 -17.82 9.71 33.60
C GLY A 24 -17.97 10.58 32.36
N GLY A 25 -18.17 11.90 32.53
CA GLY A 25 -18.31 12.86 31.44
C GLY A 25 -17.03 13.10 30.63
N LEU A 26 -15.85 12.88 31.23
CA LEU A 26 -14.55 13.09 30.58
C LEU A 26 -13.97 11.83 29.92
N ALA A 27 -14.44 10.64 30.27
CA ALA A 27 -13.90 9.38 29.74
C ALA A 27 -14.25 9.14 28.26
N VAL A 28 -15.49 9.43 27.85
CA VAL A 28 -15.97 9.23 26.46
C VAL A 28 -15.19 10.05 25.42
N PRO A 29 -14.98 11.39 25.59
CA PRO A 29 -14.27 12.17 24.59
C PRO A 29 -12.80 11.74 24.42
N LEU A 30 -12.17 11.22 25.48
CA LEU A 30 -10.77 10.78 25.43
C LEU A 30 -10.59 9.55 24.51
N THR A 31 -11.46 8.55 24.61
CA THR A 31 -11.38 7.36 23.75
C THR A 31 -11.59 7.72 22.28
N ALA A 32 -12.56 8.58 21.97
CA ALA A 32 -12.79 9.06 20.61
C ALA A 32 -11.59 9.87 20.07
N GLN A 33 -10.94 10.68 20.91
CA GLN A 33 -9.74 11.42 20.54
C GLN A 33 -8.56 10.49 20.23
N ILE A 34 -8.36 9.42 21.02
CA ILE A 34 -7.30 8.42 20.75
C ILE A 34 -7.55 7.72 19.42
N GLN A 35 -8.80 7.31 19.13
CA GLN A 35 -9.14 6.68 17.85
C GLN A 35 -8.91 7.63 16.67
N ALA A 36 -9.37 8.88 16.77
CA ALA A 36 -9.14 9.88 15.75
C ALA A 36 -7.64 10.12 15.49
N ARG A 37 -6.83 10.11 16.56
CA ARG A 37 -5.38 10.21 16.47
C ARG A 37 -4.76 9.01 15.75
N ARG A 38 -5.15 7.79 16.11
CA ARG A 38 -4.64 6.56 15.46
C ARG A 38 -4.99 6.53 13.97
N ILE A 39 -6.22 6.87 13.61
CA ILE A 39 -6.63 6.99 12.20
C ILE A 39 -5.76 8.02 11.46
N ALA A 40 -5.50 9.18 12.08
CA ALA A 40 -4.65 10.20 11.48
C ALA A 40 -3.19 9.76 11.32
N GLU A 41 -2.63 9.07 12.33
CA GLU A 41 -1.30 8.47 12.28
C GLU A 41 -1.20 7.41 11.18
N THR A 42 -2.17 6.50 11.10
CA THR A 42 -2.22 5.47 10.05
C THR A 42 -2.31 6.07 8.65
N LYS A 43 -3.17 7.08 8.43
CA LYS A 43 -3.26 7.78 7.13
C LYS A 43 -1.93 8.39 6.73
N LYS A 44 -1.25 9.03 7.69
CA LYS A 44 0.08 9.60 7.47
C LYS A 44 1.09 8.50 7.10
N THR A 45 1.08 7.36 7.80
CA THR A 45 1.94 6.23 7.47
C THR A 45 1.68 5.71 6.05
N LEU A 46 0.41 5.56 5.65
CA LEU A 46 0.03 5.12 4.31
C LEU A 46 0.51 6.12 3.23
N ASP A 47 0.37 7.43 3.49
CA ASP A 47 0.84 8.49 2.59
C ASP A 47 2.37 8.50 2.46
N GLU A 48 3.12 8.39 3.56
CA GLU A 48 4.58 8.30 3.55
C GLU A 48 5.07 7.04 2.81
N THR A 49 4.37 5.93 2.99
CA THR A 49 4.67 4.67 2.32
C THR A 49 4.41 4.75 0.82
N ARG A 50 3.31 5.39 0.41
CA ARG A 50 3.02 5.65 -1.00
C ARG A 50 4.18 6.40 -1.66
N GLU A 51 4.67 7.47 -1.04
CA GLU A 51 5.79 8.24 -1.58
C GLU A 51 7.10 7.43 -1.60
N ALA A 52 7.34 6.56 -0.62
CA ALA A 52 8.50 5.67 -0.62
C ALA A 52 8.46 4.65 -1.76
N ILE A 53 7.29 4.09 -2.07
CA ILE A 53 7.09 3.19 -3.23
C ILE A 53 7.34 3.92 -4.54
N LEU A 54 6.86 5.16 -4.67
CA LEU A 54 7.16 6.00 -5.84
C LEU A 54 8.66 6.28 -5.94
N GLY A 55 9.32 6.57 -4.82
CA GLY A 55 10.77 6.78 -4.75
C GLY A 55 11.56 5.54 -5.15
N TYR A 56 11.18 4.36 -4.66
CA TYR A 56 11.78 3.07 -5.03
C TYR A 56 11.78 2.86 -6.54
N ALA A 57 10.66 3.17 -7.22
CA ALA A 57 10.60 3.05 -8.68
C ALA A 57 11.53 4.03 -9.42
N MET A 58 11.90 5.15 -8.81
CA MET A 58 12.78 6.15 -9.42
C MET A 58 14.28 5.89 -9.22
N THR A 59 14.66 5.13 -8.20
CA THR A 59 16.09 4.95 -7.85
C THR A 59 16.82 3.90 -8.66
N HIS A 60 16.10 3.04 -9.38
CA HIS A 60 16.69 1.94 -10.13
C HIS A 60 17.09 2.38 -11.55
N SER A 61 18.24 1.88 -12.02
CA SER A 61 18.79 2.19 -13.34
C SER A 61 19.32 0.94 -14.02
N CYS A 62 19.25 0.89 -15.35
CA CYS A 62 19.86 -0.13 -16.19
C CYS A 62 20.83 0.50 -17.21
N SER A 63 21.65 -0.33 -17.84
CA SER A 63 22.64 0.07 -18.84
C SER A 63 22.39 -0.69 -20.13
N CYS A 64 22.14 0.03 -21.22
CA CYS A 64 22.02 -0.52 -22.55
C CYS A 64 23.35 -0.36 -23.30
N VAL A 65 23.92 -1.48 -23.72
CA VAL A 65 25.15 -1.55 -24.52
C VAL A 65 24.76 -1.99 -25.93
N TYR A 66 25.16 -1.24 -26.94
CA TYR A 66 24.85 -1.54 -28.34
C TYR A 66 26.11 -1.94 -29.10
N ASP A 67 26.03 -2.97 -29.95
CA ASP A 67 27.13 -3.35 -30.85
C ASP A 67 27.30 -2.32 -31.98
N THR A 68 28.45 -2.34 -32.64
CA THR A 68 28.69 -1.71 -33.93
C THR A 68 27.93 -2.41 -35.07
N VAL A 69 27.60 -1.65 -36.11
CA VAL A 69 26.61 -1.99 -37.16
C VAL A 69 26.99 -3.27 -37.95
N GLY A 70 26.11 -4.27 -37.95
CA GLY A 70 26.02 -5.32 -38.98
C GLY A 70 25.15 -4.87 -40.18
N PRO A 71 25.07 -5.63 -41.29
CA PRO A 71 24.57 -5.17 -42.60
C PRO A 71 23.10 -4.67 -42.65
N THR A 72 22.32 -4.81 -41.58
CA THR A 72 20.92 -4.41 -41.46
C THR A 72 20.69 -2.98 -40.93
N GLY A 73 21.72 -2.30 -40.44
CA GLY A 73 21.65 -0.87 -40.07
C GLY A 73 20.90 -0.51 -38.78
N VAL A 74 20.42 -1.50 -38.02
CA VAL A 74 19.76 -1.28 -36.70
C VAL A 74 20.67 -1.80 -35.59
N LEU A 75 20.94 -0.97 -34.58
CA LEU A 75 21.70 -1.39 -33.40
C LEU A 75 20.82 -2.25 -32.50
N GLN A 76 21.27 -3.47 -32.19
CA GLN A 76 20.62 -4.34 -31.21
C GLN A 76 21.36 -4.28 -29.87
N PRO A 77 20.65 -4.38 -28.73
CA PRO A 77 21.31 -4.49 -27.43
C PRO A 77 22.20 -5.74 -27.39
N ALA A 78 23.47 -5.56 -27.03
CA ALA A 78 24.48 -6.61 -26.90
C ALA A 78 24.88 -6.78 -25.43
N PRO A 79 25.43 -7.95 -25.04
CA PRO A 79 26.04 -8.10 -23.72
C PRO A 79 27.18 -7.07 -23.53
N PRO A 80 27.33 -6.44 -22.34
CA PRO A 80 26.64 -6.71 -21.07
C PRO A 80 25.46 -5.75 -20.77
N SER A 81 24.50 -5.58 -21.71
CA SER A 81 23.27 -4.83 -21.41
C SER A 81 22.49 -5.41 -20.24
N THR A 82 21.99 -4.55 -19.35
CA THR A 82 20.98 -4.91 -18.35
C THR A 82 19.60 -4.45 -18.82
N CYS A 83 18.57 -5.21 -18.47
CA CYS A 83 17.18 -4.92 -18.84
C CYS A 83 16.97 -4.75 -20.36
N THR A 84 17.52 -5.68 -21.16
CA THR A 84 17.46 -5.66 -22.64
C THR A 84 16.06 -5.42 -23.22
N ALA A 85 15.00 -5.80 -22.49
CA ALA A 85 13.61 -5.59 -22.88
C ALA A 85 13.19 -4.11 -22.93
N THR A 86 13.87 -3.22 -22.19
CA THR A 86 13.57 -1.79 -22.13
C THR A 86 14.52 -0.93 -22.95
N CYS A 87 15.57 -1.51 -23.54
CA CYS A 87 16.51 -0.76 -24.35
C CYS A 87 15.84 -0.22 -25.63
N PRO A 88 15.86 1.11 -25.89
CA PRO A 88 15.27 1.68 -27.08
C PRO A 88 16.01 1.23 -28.34
N ALA A 89 15.33 1.20 -29.49
CA ALA A 89 16.00 1.05 -30.78
C ALA A 89 16.73 2.36 -31.13
N THR A 90 18.04 2.32 -31.33
CA THR A 90 18.85 3.52 -31.61
C THR A 90 19.43 3.50 -33.03
N ASN A 91 19.56 4.71 -33.62
CA ASN A 91 20.27 4.95 -34.88
C ASN A 91 21.80 4.92 -34.65
N PRO A 92 22.64 4.81 -35.72
CA PRO A 92 23.95 4.17 -35.60
C PRO A 92 25.01 5.08 -34.97
N SER A 93 25.25 4.90 -33.67
CA SER A 93 26.55 5.14 -33.04
C SER A 93 26.73 4.19 -31.85
N SER A 94 27.89 3.53 -31.75
CA SER A 94 28.23 2.69 -30.60
C SER A 94 28.25 3.54 -29.33
N THR A 95 27.32 3.32 -28.42
CA THR A 95 27.18 4.13 -27.21
C THR A 95 26.61 3.26 -26.09
N THR A 96 27.12 3.41 -24.87
CA THR A 96 26.46 2.89 -23.67
C THR A 96 25.48 3.93 -23.17
N VAL A 97 24.23 3.55 -22.98
CA VAL A 97 23.17 4.43 -22.47
C VAL A 97 22.72 3.93 -21.11
N THR A 98 22.86 4.75 -20.08
CA THR A 98 22.22 4.48 -18.78
C THR A 98 20.79 5.00 -18.81
N LEU A 99 19.84 4.14 -18.49
CA LEU A 99 18.42 4.47 -18.45
C LEU A 99 17.90 4.29 -17.01
N GLN A 100 16.95 5.13 -16.63
CA GLN A 100 16.10 4.86 -15.47
C GLN A 100 15.28 3.60 -15.75
N HIS A 101 15.34 2.64 -14.82
CA HIS A 101 14.70 1.35 -14.95
C HIS A 101 13.69 1.17 -13.84
N ALA A 102 12.48 1.65 -14.08
CA ALA A 102 11.45 1.71 -13.07
C ALA A 102 10.73 0.37 -12.92
N TYR A 103 10.60 -0.09 -11.69
CA TYR A 103 9.72 -1.18 -11.29
C TYR A 103 9.27 -0.95 -9.84
N LEU A 104 8.11 -1.49 -9.51
CA LEU A 104 7.55 -1.44 -8.16
C LEU A 104 8.06 -2.63 -7.33
N PRO A 105 8.17 -2.48 -6.00
CA PRO A 105 8.57 -3.58 -5.15
C PRO A 105 7.52 -4.69 -5.20
N CYS A 106 7.93 -5.93 -4.99
CA CYS A 106 7.05 -7.06 -4.78
C CYS A 106 6.57 -7.10 -3.32
N PRO A 107 5.38 -7.65 -3.04
CA PRO A 107 4.97 -7.87 -1.66
C PRO A 107 5.93 -8.79 -0.89
N ASP A 108 5.96 -8.59 0.42
CA ASP A 108 6.50 -9.51 1.42
C ASP A 108 5.41 -10.57 1.73
N THR A 109 5.78 -11.83 1.63
CA THR A 109 4.91 -13.00 1.76
C THR A 109 5.41 -13.97 2.83
N ASP A 110 6.59 -13.73 3.40
CA ASP A 110 7.19 -14.55 4.46
C ASP A 110 7.37 -13.79 5.80
N GLY A 111 7.11 -12.49 5.81
CA GLY A 111 7.09 -11.63 7.00
C GLY A 111 8.47 -11.16 7.45
N ASP A 112 9.51 -11.30 6.63
CA ASP A 112 10.86 -10.81 6.93
C ASP A 112 11.03 -9.29 6.65
N GLY A 113 10.03 -8.67 6.06
CA GLY A 113 9.97 -7.27 5.68
C GLY A 113 10.62 -6.95 4.36
N ARG A 114 11.10 -7.96 3.62
CA ARG A 114 11.69 -7.82 2.30
C ARG A 114 10.75 -8.31 1.22
N GLU A 115 10.91 -7.74 0.04
CA GLU A 115 10.15 -8.17 -1.11
C GLU A 115 10.54 -9.59 -1.55
N ASN A 116 9.54 -10.38 -1.95
CA ASN A 116 9.79 -11.74 -2.42
C ASN A 116 9.71 -11.84 -3.95
N ARG A 117 10.87 -12.07 -4.57
CA ARG A 117 11.03 -12.21 -6.03
C ARG A 117 11.52 -13.60 -6.43
N ASN A 118 10.98 -14.12 -7.52
CA ASN A 118 11.49 -15.33 -8.16
C ASN A 118 12.92 -15.09 -8.67
N LEU A 119 13.86 -15.96 -8.30
CA LEU A 119 15.29 -15.79 -8.64
C LEU A 119 15.56 -15.83 -10.14
N ALA A 120 14.79 -16.58 -10.92
CA ALA A 120 15.00 -16.75 -12.35
C ALA A 120 14.29 -15.68 -13.18
N THR A 121 13.03 -15.38 -12.86
CA THR A 121 12.20 -14.46 -13.67
C THR A 121 12.19 -13.03 -13.14
N ARG A 122 12.64 -12.82 -11.90
CA ARG A 122 12.55 -11.56 -11.13
C ARG A 122 11.13 -10.97 -11.04
N ALA A 123 10.11 -11.79 -11.32
CA ALA A 123 8.72 -11.50 -11.00
C ALA A 123 8.47 -11.71 -9.50
N CYS A 124 7.39 -11.16 -8.97
CA CYS A 124 6.97 -11.47 -7.59
C CYS A 124 6.66 -12.97 -7.44
N ILE A 125 6.95 -13.53 -6.26
CA ILE A 125 6.73 -14.97 -6.00
C ILE A 125 5.23 -15.28 -5.95
N GLU A 126 4.46 -14.51 -5.18
CA GLU A 126 3.01 -14.67 -5.09
C GLU A 126 2.32 -13.78 -6.13
N GLN A 127 1.94 -14.41 -7.25
CA GLN A 127 1.05 -13.82 -8.25
C GLN A 127 -0.30 -14.50 -8.14
N VAL A 128 -1.36 -13.71 -8.00
CA VAL A 128 -2.72 -14.23 -7.91
C VAL A 128 -3.07 -14.89 -9.25
N VAL A 129 -3.46 -16.15 -9.22
CA VAL A 129 -3.69 -16.93 -10.43
C VAL A 129 -4.89 -16.35 -11.19
N GLY A 130 -4.66 -15.92 -12.43
CA GLY A 130 -5.72 -15.39 -13.30
C GLY A 130 -6.03 -13.90 -13.13
N SER A 131 -5.36 -13.20 -12.21
CA SER A 131 -5.39 -11.75 -12.11
C SER A 131 -3.96 -11.22 -12.18
N ASN A 132 -3.70 -10.18 -12.99
CA ASN A 132 -2.33 -9.65 -13.17
C ASN A 132 -1.87 -8.84 -11.93
N LEU A 133 -1.93 -9.47 -10.76
CA LEU A 133 -1.83 -8.90 -9.44
C LEU A 133 -0.86 -9.74 -8.60
N SER A 134 -0.07 -9.05 -7.79
CA SER A 134 0.63 -9.62 -6.65
C SER A 134 0.12 -8.98 -5.38
N HIS A 135 -0.12 -9.79 -4.37
CA HIS A 135 -0.73 -9.40 -3.10
C HIS A 135 0.08 -9.97 -1.94
N GLY A 136 0.19 -9.21 -0.85
CA GLY A 136 0.84 -9.64 0.38
C GLY A 136 1.02 -8.49 1.35
N TRP A 137 2.07 -8.56 2.17
CA TRP A 137 2.44 -7.50 3.10
C TRP A 137 3.39 -6.50 2.44
N LEU A 138 3.42 -5.28 2.98
CA LEU A 138 4.35 -4.25 2.57
C LEU A 138 5.81 -4.67 2.87
N PRO A 139 6.76 -4.62 1.91
CA PRO A 139 8.18 -4.88 2.18
C PRO A 139 8.84 -3.66 2.87
N TRP A 140 8.53 -3.47 4.16
CA TRP A 140 8.90 -2.26 4.91
C TRP A 140 10.42 -2.09 5.08
N VAL A 141 11.21 -3.18 5.07
CA VAL A 141 12.68 -3.14 5.18
C VAL A 141 13.29 -2.59 3.91
N ASP A 142 12.86 -3.08 2.74
CA ASP A 142 13.40 -2.59 1.46
C ASP A 142 12.96 -1.15 1.16
N LEU A 143 11.78 -0.76 1.63
CA LEU A 143 11.26 0.61 1.47
C LEU A 143 11.77 1.59 2.53
N GLY A 144 12.30 1.11 3.66
CA GLY A 144 12.75 1.95 4.77
C GLY A 144 11.60 2.73 5.44
N VAL A 145 10.41 2.14 5.50
CA VAL A 145 9.18 2.76 6.03
C VAL A 145 8.72 2.07 7.31
N ALA A 146 7.65 2.60 7.92
CA ALA A 146 7.06 1.96 9.09
C ALA A 146 6.50 0.57 8.74
N GLN A 147 6.78 -0.40 9.59
CA GLN A 147 6.35 -1.79 9.41
C GLN A 147 4.86 -2.02 9.69
N GLN A 148 4.11 -1.02 10.18
CA GLN A 148 2.80 -1.22 10.79
C GLN A 148 1.95 0.05 10.81
N ASP A 149 0.64 -0.12 11.00
CA ASP A 149 -0.29 0.95 11.34
C ASP A 149 -0.27 1.30 12.85
N ALA A 150 -1.10 2.27 13.24
CA ALA A 150 -1.19 2.75 14.64
C ALA A 150 -1.81 1.73 15.62
N TRP A 151 -2.34 0.60 15.13
CA TRP A 151 -2.89 -0.50 15.95
C TRP A 151 -1.92 -1.68 16.06
N GLY A 152 -0.81 -1.67 15.32
CA GLY A 152 0.22 -2.71 15.38
C GLY A 152 0.03 -3.82 14.36
N ASN A 153 -0.76 -3.56 13.31
CA ASN A 153 -0.99 -4.49 12.21
C ASN A 153 -0.11 -4.13 11.01
N ARG A 154 0.38 -5.15 10.29
CA ARG A 154 1.12 -4.99 9.03
C ARG A 154 0.22 -4.34 7.98
N LEU A 155 0.83 -3.53 7.13
CA LEU A 155 0.14 -2.93 5.99
C LEU A 155 0.08 -3.95 4.86
N LEU A 156 -1.11 -4.13 4.31
CA LEU A 156 -1.34 -4.93 3.12
C LEU A 156 -0.91 -4.13 1.89
N TYR A 157 -0.29 -4.79 0.93
CA TYR A 157 0.20 -4.21 -0.30
C TYR A 157 -0.16 -5.09 -1.49
N ALA A 158 -0.81 -4.47 -2.48
CA ALA A 158 -1.20 -5.14 -3.71
C ALA A 158 -0.72 -4.31 -4.91
N VAL A 159 -0.15 -4.98 -5.91
CA VAL A 159 0.52 -4.33 -7.05
C VAL A 159 0.31 -5.11 -8.35
N SER A 160 0.09 -4.39 -9.44
CA SER A 160 0.00 -4.98 -10.77
C SER A 160 1.34 -5.59 -11.20
N THR A 161 1.30 -6.83 -11.69
CA THR A 161 2.48 -7.56 -12.17
C THR A 161 3.11 -6.95 -13.42
N ALA A 162 2.37 -6.11 -14.14
CA ALA A 162 2.88 -5.32 -15.26
C ALA A 162 3.89 -4.24 -14.82
N PHE A 163 3.89 -3.87 -13.54
CA PHE A 163 4.74 -2.80 -12.99
C PHE A 163 5.76 -3.30 -11.97
N SER A 164 5.59 -4.51 -11.41
CA SER A 164 6.48 -5.05 -10.38
C SER A 164 7.56 -6.02 -10.92
N ASN A 165 7.51 -6.44 -12.19
CA ASN A 165 8.54 -7.31 -12.75
C ASN A 165 9.84 -6.53 -12.98
N GLU A 166 10.91 -6.91 -12.29
CA GLU A 166 12.19 -6.20 -12.37
C GLU A 166 12.91 -6.40 -13.71
N VAL A 167 12.77 -7.54 -14.39
CA VAL A 167 13.44 -7.73 -15.69
C VAL A 167 12.78 -6.87 -16.78
N ARG A 168 11.45 -6.77 -16.74
CA ARG A 168 10.68 -6.01 -17.73
C ARG A 168 10.64 -4.52 -17.40
N GLY A 169 10.60 -4.15 -16.12
CA GLY A 169 10.30 -2.80 -15.69
C GLY A 169 8.97 -2.26 -16.26
N PHE A 170 8.79 -0.96 -16.18
CA PHE A 170 7.71 -0.25 -16.88
C PHE A 170 8.20 1.06 -17.50
N SER A 171 7.45 1.54 -18.47
CA SER A 171 7.65 2.80 -19.18
C SER A 171 6.33 3.57 -19.30
N SER A 172 6.35 4.76 -19.89
CA SER A 172 5.12 5.51 -20.15
C SER A 172 4.15 4.78 -21.09
N SER A 173 4.62 3.80 -21.87
CA SER A 173 3.80 2.97 -22.77
C SER A 173 3.33 1.65 -22.16
N THR A 174 3.72 1.31 -20.93
CA THR A 174 3.27 0.08 -20.26
C THR A 174 1.75 0.06 -20.14
N THR A 175 1.12 -1.00 -20.63
CA THR A 175 -0.33 -1.19 -20.53
C THR A 175 -0.69 -1.86 -19.22
N LEU A 176 -1.65 -1.27 -18.50
CA LEU A 176 -2.21 -1.89 -17.30
C LEU A 176 -3.33 -2.87 -17.71
N ALA A 177 -3.07 -4.17 -17.60
CA ALA A 177 -4.04 -5.23 -17.85
C ALA A 177 -4.67 -5.70 -16.54
N SER A 178 -6.00 -5.84 -16.50
CA SER A 178 -6.76 -6.18 -15.28
C SER A 178 -6.39 -5.28 -14.09
N PRO A 179 -6.64 -3.96 -14.21
CA PRO A 179 -6.28 -3.00 -13.17
C PRO A 179 -6.97 -3.33 -11.84
N LEU A 180 -6.36 -2.90 -10.74
CA LEU A 180 -7.08 -2.87 -9.48
C LEU A 180 -8.23 -1.86 -9.58
N GLN A 181 -9.35 -2.18 -8.93
CA GLN A 181 -10.57 -1.39 -8.89
C GLN A 181 -10.95 -1.15 -7.43
N ILE A 182 -11.35 0.08 -7.12
CA ILE A 182 -11.80 0.42 -5.78
C ILE A 182 -13.26 0.85 -5.87
N CYS A 183 -14.07 0.23 -5.03
CA CYS A 183 -15.51 0.40 -4.95
C CYS A 183 -15.96 0.79 -3.53
N THR A 184 -17.17 1.31 -3.38
CA THR A 184 -17.78 1.53 -2.06
C THR A 184 -18.45 0.26 -1.48
N VAL A 185 -18.67 -0.76 -2.32
CA VAL A 185 -19.26 -2.05 -1.97
C VAL A 185 -18.55 -3.19 -2.69
N ASN A 186 -18.52 -4.36 -2.05
CA ASN A 186 -17.77 -5.53 -2.51
C ASN A 186 -18.24 -6.10 -3.86
N THR A 187 -19.50 -5.93 -4.25
CA THR A 187 -19.99 -6.45 -5.54
C THR A 187 -19.41 -5.76 -6.76
N CYS A 188 -18.86 -4.55 -6.58
CA CYS A 188 -18.11 -3.74 -7.54
C CYS A 188 -18.52 -3.89 -9.02
N ALA A 189 -19.81 -3.68 -9.33
CA ALA A 189 -20.31 -3.78 -10.71
C ALA A 189 -19.60 -2.80 -11.66
N ALA A 190 -19.20 -1.63 -11.14
CA ALA A 190 -18.30 -0.68 -11.78
C ALA A 190 -17.55 0.12 -10.70
N PRO A 191 -16.28 0.50 -10.93
CA PRO A 191 -15.49 1.27 -9.96
C PRO A 191 -16.09 2.66 -9.74
N ASP A 192 -16.54 2.95 -8.52
CA ASP A 192 -17.10 4.24 -8.10
C ASP A 192 -16.16 5.07 -7.20
N VAL A 193 -15.06 4.47 -6.73
CA VAL A 193 -14.02 5.18 -5.96
C VAL A 193 -12.78 5.43 -6.81
N ALA A 194 -12.21 4.39 -7.42
CA ALA A 194 -11.04 4.51 -8.28
C ALA A 194 -10.97 3.38 -9.31
N SER A 195 -10.46 3.70 -10.49
CA SER A 195 -10.17 2.73 -11.56
C SER A 195 -8.74 2.89 -12.05
N ASN A 196 -8.25 1.91 -12.79
CA ASN A 196 -6.88 1.90 -13.34
C ASN A 196 -5.81 2.06 -12.24
N VAL A 197 -6.04 1.43 -11.09
CA VAL A 197 -5.10 1.45 -9.97
C VAL A 197 -3.97 0.47 -10.25
N VAL A 198 -2.73 0.94 -10.07
CA VAL A 198 -1.52 0.13 -10.28
C VAL A 198 -1.12 -0.56 -8.99
N PHE A 199 -1.17 0.15 -7.86
CA PHE A 199 -0.93 -0.42 -6.56
C PHE A 199 -1.79 0.27 -5.50
N LEU A 200 -2.01 -0.43 -4.40
CA LEU A 200 -2.63 0.10 -3.20
C LEU A 200 -1.96 -0.41 -1.94
N LEU A 201 -2.22 0.32 -0.87
CA LEU A 201 -1.85 0.02 0.50
C LEU A 201 -3.13 0.01 1.33
N ALA A 202 -3.27 -0.96 2.21
CA ALA A 202 -4.38 -1.02 3.15
C ALA A 202 -3.88 -1.22 4.59
N SER A 203 -4.48 -0.48 5.52
CA SER A 203 -4.54 -0.84 6.93
C SER A 203 -5.91 -1.44 7.19
N LEU A 204 -5.95 -2.63 7.78
CA LEU A 204 -7.18 -3.36 8.10
C LEU A 204 -7.79 -2.89 9.43
N GLY A 205 -7.67 -1.59 9.68
CA GLY A 205 -8.34 -0.88 10.75
C GLY A 205 -7.94 -1.26 12.18
N ALA A 206 -8.80 -0.84 13.10
CA ALA A 206 -8.64 -1.02 14.53
C ALA A 206 -8.98 -2.44 14.99
N ASN A 207 -9.90 -3.10 14.27
CA ASN A 207 -10.28 -4.48 14.55
C ASN A 207 -9.20 -5.48 14.07
N GLY A 208 -8.44 -5.13 13.01
CA GLY A 208 -7.37 -5.93 12.46
C GLY A 208 -7.81 -7.24 11.83
N TRP A 209 -9.10 -7.43 11.48
CA TRP A 209 -9.54 -8.69 10.87
C TRP A 209 -8.79 -8.93 9.56
N GLY A 210 -8.30 -10.15 9.36
CA GLY A 210 -7.47 -10.55 8.23
C GLY A 210 -6.01 -10.06 8.28
N ALA A 211 -5.62 -9.27 9.30
CA ALA A 211 -4.29 -8.71 9.37
C ALA A 211 -3.24 -9.66 9.99
N LEU A 212 -1.98 -9.49 9.58
CA LEU A 212 -0.83 -10.02 10.30
C LEU A 212 -0.37 -8.95 11.29
N ASN A 213 -0.29 -9.28 12.58
CA ASN A 213 0.27 -8.32 13.54
C ASN A 213 1.80 -8.30 13.49
N VAL A 214 2.41 -7.30 14.15
CA VAL A 214 3.87 -7.13 14.16
C VAL A 214 4.67 -8.27 14.78
N ASN A 215 4.01 -9.16 15.52
CA ASN A 215 4.61 -10.35 16.11
C ASN A 215 4.51 -11.58 15.20
N GLY A 216 3.95 -11.43 13.98
CA GLY A 216 3.74 -12.52 13.04
C GLY A 216 2.52 -13.39 13.32
N ASN A 217 1.60 -12.95 14.18
CA ASN A 217 0.34 -13.68 14.40
C ASN A 217 -0.72 -13.19 13.42
N ALA A 218 -1.26 -14.11 12.62
CA ALA A 218 -2.45 -13.84 11.82
C ALA A 218 -3.66 -13.65 12.74
N LEU A 219 -4.39 -12.57 12.52
CA LEU A 219 -5.68 -12.31 13.15
C LEU A 219 -6.78 -13.06 12.36
N ALA A 220 -7.93 -13.23 12.98
CA ALA A 220 -9.03 -13.96 12.37
C ALA A 220 -9.59 -13.21 11.14
N ASP A 221 -10.23 -13.95 10.24
CA ASP A 221 -10.74 -13.38 8.98
C ASP A 221 -11.95 -12.45 9.22
N PRO A 222 -12.13 -11.43 8.37
CA PRO A 222 -13.30 -10.56 8.44
C PRO A 222 -14.59 -11.34 8.16
N THR A 223 -15.68 -10.93 8.81
CA THR A 223 -17.01 -11.53 8.58
C THR A 223 -17.91 -10.66 7.71
N GLY A 224 -17.62 -9.36 7.61
CA GLY A 224 -18.33 -8.42 6.75
C GLY A 224 -17.84 -8.52 5.31
N ALA A 225 -18.75 -8.64 4.35
CA ALA A 225 -18.40 -8.80 2.93
C ALA A 225 -17.48 -7.70 2.39
N ASN A 226 -17.60 -6.46 2.91
CA ASN A 226 -16.76 -5.34 2.49
C ASN A 226 -15.33 -5.40 3.03
N GLU A 227 -15.13 -5.87 4.26
CA GLU A 227 -13.77 -6.07 4.82
C GLU A 227 -13.14 -7.34 4.24
N LEU A 228 -13.95 -8.38 4.01
CA LEU A 228 -13.50 -9.62 3.37
C LEU A 228 -12.91 -9.34 1.98
N GLU A 229 -13.57 -8.50 1.18
CA GLU A 229 -13.10 -8.07 -0.14
C GLU A 229 -11.68 -7.50 -0.10
N ASN A 230 -11.31 -6.78 0.96
CA ASN A 230 -9.97 -6.21 1.06
C ASN A 230 -8.87 -7.25 1.35
N THR A 231 -9.24 -8.51 1.59
CA THR A 231 -8.35 -9.59 2.07
C THR A 231 -8.39 -10.87 1.23
N ASP A 232 -9.27 -10.98 0.24
CA ASP A 232 -9.46 -12.21 -0.54
C ASP A 232 -8.50 -12.36 -1.74
N ALA A 233 -7.60 -11.40 -1.89
CA ALA A 233 -6.52 -11.36 -2.86
C ALA A 233 -6.98 -11.31 -4.33
N ASP A 234 -8.07 -10.61 -4.64
CA ASP A 234 -8.43 -10.31 -6.02
C ASP A 234 -8.20 -8.80 -6.39
N PRO A 235 -8.46 -8.37 -7.64
CA PRO A 235 -8.26 -6.97 -8.07
C PRO A 235 -9.30 -5.96 -7.57
N VAL A 236 -10.32 -6.37 -6.83
CA VAL A 236 -11.39 -5.52 -6.32
C VAL A 236 -11.15 -5.24 -4.84
N TYR A 237 -11.31 -3.97 -4.47
CA TYR A 237 -11.12 -3.51 -3.09
C TYR A 237 -12.25 -2.56 -2.71
N VAL A 238 -12.58 -2.52 -1.42
CA VAL A 238 -13.59 -1.61 -0.87
C VAL A 238 -12.93 -0.47 -0.13
N SER A 239 -13.35 0.74 -0.42
CA SER A 239 -13.06 1.92 0.39
C SER A 239 -14.35 2.71 0.63
N ARG A 240 -14.77 2.79 1.89
CA ARG A 240 -15.98 3.51 2.29
C ARG A 240 -15.78 4.19 3.64
N THR A 241 -16.79 4.96 4.05
CA THR A 241 -16.77 5.63 5.36
C THR A 241 -16.84 4.62 6.50
N HIS A 242 -16.06 4.87 7.56
CA HIS A 242 -16.06 4.06 8.77
C HIS A 242 -17.48 3.79 9.28
N THR A 243 -17.74 2.54 9.65
CA THR A 243 -19.00 2.09 10.23
C THR A 243 -18.69 1.23 11.46
N GLN A 244 -19.33 1.53 12.58
CA GLN A 244 -19.15 0.76 13.82
C GLN A 244 -19.78 -0.64 13.73
N ALA A 245 -19.34 -1.53 14.61
CA ALA A 245 -19.97 -2.83 14.84
C ALA A 245 -21.50 -2.73 14.95
N GLY A 246 -22.22 -3.56 14.19
CA GLY A 246 -23.69 -3.57 14.16
C GLY A 246 -24.33 -2.49 13.30
N GLY A 247 -23.56 -1.65 12.61
CA GLY A 247 -24.07 -0.70 11.62
C GLY A 247 -24.67 -1.39 10.39
N ALA A 248 -25.56 -0.66 9.69
CA ALA A 248 -26.14 -1.14 8.43
C ALA A 248 -25.03 -1.30 7.37
N GLY A 249 -24.92 -2.49 6.76
CA GLY A 249 -23.85 -2.81 5.80
C GLY A 249 -22.59 -3.43 6.41
N GLY A 250 -22.60 -3.73 7.72
CA GLY A 250 -21.49 -4.34 8.43
C GLY A 250 -20.50 -3.30 8.99
N GLU A 251 -19.69 -3.74 9.95
CA GLU A 251 -18.52 -2.99 10.42
C GLU A 251 -17.56 -2.73 9.25
N PHE A 252 -16.85 -1.59 9.30
CA PHE A 252 -15.78 -1.26 8.37
C PHE A 252 -14.90 -0.19 8.96
N ASP A 253 -13.62 -0.48 9.13
CA ASP A 253 -12.62 0.47 9.61
C ASP A 253 -11.32 0.47 8.80
N ASP A 254 -11.30 -0.27 7.68
CA ASP A 254 -10.18 -0.30 6.75
C ASP A 254 -9.88 1.08 6.14
N LEU A 255 -8.58 1.35 5.97
CA LEU A 255 -8.05 2.58 5.38
C LEU A 255 -7.17 2.24 4.19
N LEU A 256 -7.54 2.73 3.01
CA LEU A 256 -6.82 2.48 1.77
C LEU A 256 -6.16 3.77 1.24
N VAL A 257 -4.98 3.61 0.64
CA VAL A 257 -4.30 4.60 -0.19
C VAL A 257 -3.85 3.91 -1.47
N TRP A 258 -3.95 4.58 -2.61
CA TRP A 258 -3.65 3.97 -3.91
C TRP A 258 -2.98 4.95 -4.88
N VAL A 259 -2.40 4.39 -5.94
CA VAL A 259 -1.85 5.16 -7.06
C VAL A 259 -2.41 4.64 -8.39
N PRO A 260 -3.10 5.50 -9.17
CA PRO A 260 -3.53 5.15 -10.52
C PRO A 260 -2.38 5.23 -11.53
N ASP A 261 -2.53 4.52 -12.65
CA ASP A 261 -1.56 4.43 -13.75
C ASP A 261 -1.05 5.80 -14.24
N SER A 262 -1.99 6.73 -14.45
CA SER A 262 -1.67 8.07 -14.92
C SER A 262 -0.80 8.86 -13.93
N LEU A 263 -1.07 8.74 -12.64
CA LEU A 263 -0.29 9.41 -11.60
C LEU A 263 1.11 8.79 -11.49
N LEU A 264 1.20 7.46 -11.50
CA LEU A 264 2.48 6.75 -11.43
C LEU A 264 3.38 7.16 -12.59
N LYS A 265 2.87 7.11 -13.83
CA LYS A 265 3.64 7.44 -15.04
C LYS A 265 4.10 8.90 -15.04
N VAL A 266 3.24 9.86 -14.67
CA VAL A 266 3.65 11.27 -14.61
C VAL A 266 4.73 11.52 -13.56
N ARG A 267 4.70 10.79 -12.44
CA ARG A 267 5.71 10.92 -11.37
C ARG A 267 7.03 10.25 -11.72
N VAL A 268 6.99 9.00 -12.21
CA VAL A 268 8.18 8.15 -12.38
C VAL A 268 8.76 8.25 -13.78
N CYS A 269 7.93 8.51 -14.80
CA CYS A 269 8.32 8.59 -16.21
C CYS A 269 7.81 9.89 -16.87
N PRO A 270 8.28 11.06 -16.41
CA PRO A 270 7.93 12.32 -17.05
C PRO A 270 8.43 12.37 -18.50
N THR A 271 7.80 13.23 -19.30
CA THR A 271 8.18 13.44 -20.70
C THR A 271 9.63 13.89 -20.82
N GLY A 272 10.39 13.28 -21.75
CA GLY A 272 11.82 13.51 -21.92
C GLY A 272 12.74 12.76 -20.95
N SER A 273 12.20 11.92 -20.05
CA SER A 273 12.98 10.95 -19.27
C SER A 273 13.34 9.71 -20.10
N SER A 274 14.36 8.98 -19.66
CA SER A 274 14.83 7.73 -20.27
C SER A 274 13.84 6.56 -20.17
N CYS A 275 12.72 6.71 -19.46
CA CYS A 275 11.62 5.72 -19.43
C CYS A 275 10.39 6.17 -20.24
N SER A 276 10.55 7.22 -21.07
CA SER A 276 9.67 7.53 -22.19
C SER A 276 10.21 6.81 -23.45
N PRO A 277 9.38 6.09 -24.21
CA PRO A 277 9.81 5.32 -25.39
C PRO A 277 10.31 6.22 -26.53
#